data_AF-A0A1A8GXC6-F1
#
_entry.id   AF-A0A1A8GXC6-F1
#
_cell.length_a   1.000
_cell.length_b   1.000
_cell.length_c   1.000
_cell.angle_alpha   90.00
_cell.angle_beta   90.00
_cell.angle_gamma   90.00
#
_symmetry.space_group_name_H-M   'P 1'
#
loop_
_entity.id
_entity.type
_entity.pdbx_description
1 polymer ?
#
loop_
_entity_poly.entity_id
_entity_poly.type
_entity_poly.pdbx_seq_one_letter_code
_entity_poly.pdbx_strand_id
1 'polypeptide(L)'
;VVVNDGRSYVAISDIPTSVGPSLMPLLALSNVIGWVFALEQPGFRNGFSIIGGEFTRQAEVTFQPGNEKLIIRQEFEGTDELDHLVVSTTMDGRVPAVPPGSTVQIDPYTDVYQYDSNLITSSSTRYYTVTNPDGSVETRSYQCRETITFQSCQHDESLRDVTTQMLKVDQIFVLYDVNNRLLRYAMSNKIGDVNGGQTEENPCFTGRHGCDTNAVCRPDQGSQFTCQCASGFSGDGRRCYDIDECIENQQICGPNAICNNQPGTFRCECEDGYQFGSDGRT
;
A
#
# COMPACT_ATOMS: atom_id res chain seq x y z
N VAL A 1 5.14 3.55 -1.91
CA VAL A 1 5.25 2.07 -1.95
C VAL A 1 6.26 1.71 -3.04
N VAL A 2 7.01 0.62 -2.90
CA VAL A 2 7.82 0.09 -4.00
C VAL A 2 7.06 -1.08 -4.60
N VAL A 3 6.22 -0.79 -5.60
CA VAL A 3 5.21 -1.73 -6.15
C VAL A 3 5.88 -3.02 -6.66
N ASN A 4 7.01 -2.89 -7.37
CA ASN A 4 7.72 -4.05 -7.94
C ASN A 4 8.39 -4.94 -6.89
N ASP A 5 8.61 -4.43 -5.67
CA ASP A 5 9.21 -5.21 -4.58
C ASP A 5 8.15 -5.75 -3.60
N GLY A 6 6.89 -5.33 -3.73
CA GLY A 6 5.83 -5.58 -2.73
C GLY A 6 6.06 -4.87 -1.40
N ARG A 7 7.00 -3.92 -1.33
CA ARG A 7 7.40 -3.24 -0.08
C ARG A 7 6.58 -1.99 0.16
N SER A 8 5.87 -1.96 1.28
CA SER A 8 5.08 -0.82 1.73
C SER A 8 5.74 -0.13 2.92
N TYR A 9 5.72 1.20 2.90
CA TYR A 9 6.20 2.06 3.98
C TYR A 9 5.11 3.10 4.25
N VAL A 10 4.63 3.14 5.49
CA VAL A 10 3.61 4.09 5.94
C VAL A 10 4.19 4.89 7.10
N ALA A 11 4.07 6.20 7.03
CA ALA A 11 4.49 7.12 8.07
C ALA A 11 3.32 8.03 8.44
N ILE A 12 3.01 8.14 9.73
CA ILE A 12 1.91 8.97 10.25
C ILE A 12 2.51 9.92 11.28
N SER A 13 2.53 11.21 10.96
CA SER A 13 3.06 12.27 11.82
C SER A 13 2.01 12.77 12.82
N ASP A 14 2.46 13.64 13.72
CA ASP A 14 1.63 14.35 14.69
C ASP A 14 0.83 13.44 15.63
N ILE A 15 1.28 12.19 15.79
CA ILE A 15 0.67 11.26 16.74
C ILE A 15 1.02 11.69 18.16
N PRO A 16 0.04 11.87 19.06
CA PRO A 16 0.33 12.21 20.46
C PRO A 16 1.13 11.13 21.17
N THR A 17 2.06 11.55 22.04
CA THR A 17 2.88 10.63 22.84
C THR A 17 2.07 9.75 23.80
N SER A 18 0.85 10.16 24.13
CA SER A 18 -0.10 9.39 24.95
C SER A 18 -0.68 8.17 24.25
N VAL A 19 -0.65 8.12 22.92
CA VAL A 19 -1.26 7.03 22.13
C VAL A 19 -0.28 6.37 21.17
N GLY A 20 0.78 7.07 20.74
CA GLY A 20 1.76 6.58 19.76
C GLY A 20 2.31 5.18 20.04
N PRO A 21 2.83 4.90 21.25
CA PRO A 21 3.31 3.55 21.59
C PRO A 21 2.21 2.48 21.47
N SER A 22 0.98 2.81 21.87
CA SER A 22 -0.18 1.90 21.79
C SER A 22 -0.69 1.64 20.37
N LEU A 23 -0.32 2.47 19.40
CA LEU A 23 -0.65 2.24 17.98
C LEU A 23 0.37 1.34 17.28
N MET A 24 1.57 1.12 17.84
CA MET A 24 2.58 0.27 17.20
C MET A 24 2.08 -1.14 16.84
N PRO A 25 1.28 -1.85 17.67
CA PRO A 25 0.75 -3.17 17.29
C PRO A 25 -0.27 -3.14 16.12
N LEU A 26 -0.81 -1.96 15.79
CA LEU A 26 -1.98 -1.79 14.93
C LEU A 26 -1.60 -1.75 13.43
N LEU A 27 -1.14 -2.88 12.91
CA LEU A 27 -0.81 -3.02 11.49
C LEU A 27 -1.99 -2.77 10.56
N ALA A 28 -3.23 -2.86 11.06
CA ALA A 28 -4.43 -2.55 10.29
C ALA A 28 -4.34 -1.16 9.64
N LEU A 29 -3.62 -0.18 10.19
CA LEU A 29 -3.42 1.13 9.54
C LEU A 29 -2.62 1.06 8.24
N SER A 30 -1.71 0.09 8.12
CA SER A 30 -0.78 -0.04 6.99
C SER A 30 -1.09 -1.23 6.07
N ASN A 31 -1.76 -2.27 6.55
CA ASN A 31 -1.96 -3.50 5.78
C ASN A 31 -2.76 -3.28 4.51
N VAL A 32 -3.75 -2.38 4.53
CA VAL A 32 -4.56 -2.10 3.34
C VAL A 32 -3.67 -1.59 2.21
N ILE A 33 -2.69 -0.73 2.50
CA ILE A 33 -1.70 -0.26 1.51
C ILE A 33 -0.83 -1.42 1.03
N GLY A 34 -0.44 -2.31 1.95
CA GLY A 34 0.30 -3.52 1.62
C GLY A 34 -0.47 -4.49 0.72
N TRP A 35 -1.78 -4.62 0.91
CA TRP A 35 -2.68 -5.42 0.08
C TRP A 35 -2.95 -4.78 -1.29
N VAL A 36 -3.24 -3.48 -1.32
CA VAL A 36 -3.49 -2.70 -2.55
C VAL A 36 -2.31 -2.87 -3.52
N PHE A 37 -1.08 -2.82 -3.03
CA PHE A 37 0.13 -2.86 -3.84
C PHE A 37 1.01 -4.08 -3.56
N ALA A 38 0.40 -5.20 -3.17
CA ALA A 38 1.13 -6.44 -2.95
C ALA A 38 1.82 -6.88 -4.24
N LEU A 39 2.97 -7.54 -4.11
CA LEU A 39 3.64 -8.17 -5.23
C LEU A 39 2.82 -9.35 -5.73
N GLU A 40 2.36 -9.27 -6.97
CA GLU A 40 1.52 -10.27 -7.61
C GLU A 40 2.32 -11.54 -7.94
N GLN A 41 1.83 -12.69 -7.49
CA GLN A 41 2.29 -13.98 -8.00
C GLN A 41 1.51 -14.34 -9.28
N PRO A 42 2.06 -15.20 -10.15
CA PRO A 42 1.39 -15.59 -11.40
C PRO A 42 -0.05 -16.06 -11.19
N GLY A 43 -1.00 -15.42 -11.88
CA GLY A 43 -2.43 -15.74 -11.80
C GLY A 43 -3.19 -15.08 -10.63
N PHE A 44 -2.52 -14.28 -9.81
CA PHE A 44 -3.11 -13.55 -8.69
C PHE A 44 -2.95 -12.05 -8.90
N ARG A 45 -3.90 -11.26 -8.38
CA ARG A 45 -3.92 -9.80 -8.53
C ARG A 45 -3.95 -9.11 -7.18
N ASN A 46 -3.27 -7.99 -7.03
CA ASN A 46 -3.33 -7.20 -5.80
C ASN A 46 -4.62 -6.36 -5.74
N GLY A 47 -4.84 -5.64 -4.64
CA GLY A 47 -6.06 -4.85 -4.48
C GLY A 47 -6.25 -3.80 -5.58
N PHE A 48 -5.18 -3.10 -5.96
CA PHE A 48 -5.25 -2.06 -6.99
C PHE A 48 -5.63 -2.64 -8.37
N SER A 49 -5.08 -3.79 -8.75
CA SER A 49 -5.39 -4.47 -10.01
C SER A 49 -6.81 -5.04 -10.06
N ILE A 50 -7.46 -5.25 -8.91
CA ILE A 50 -8.81 -5.83 -8.82
C ILE A 50 -9.88 -4.74 -8.74
N ILE A 51 -9.68 -3.73 -7.89
CA ILE A 51 -10.71 -2.73 -7.57
C ILE A 51 -10.26 -1.28 -7.77
N GLY A 52 -9.04 -1.07 -8.29
CA GLY A 52 -8.48 0.26 -8.50
C GLY A 52 -8.15 0.98 -7.19
N GLY A 53 -8.18 2.30 -7.25
CA GLY A 53 -7.91 3.20 -6.12
C GLY A 53 -9.17 3.74 -5.43
N GLU A 54 -10.37 3.25 -5.76
CA GLU A 54 -11.63 3.79 -5.25
C GLU A 54 -12.43 2.73 -4.48
N PHE A 55 -12.37 2.79 -3.14
CA PHE A 55 -13.07 1.84 -2.29
C PHE A 55 -13.16 2.32 -0.84
N THR A 56 -14.06 1.72 -0.06
CA THR A 56 -14.15 1.92 1.38
C THR A 56 -13.70 0.65 2.10
N ARG A 57 -12.90 0.81 3.14
CA ARG A 57 -12.41 -0.27 3.99
C ARG A 57 -12.79 -0.01 5.44
N GLN A 58 -13.39 -1.00 6.10
CA GLN A 58 -13.68 -1.01 7.52
C GLN A 58 -12.94 -2.19 8.19
N ALA A 59 -12.16 -1.89 9.21
CA ALA A 59 -11.47 -2.89 10.03
C ALA A 59 -11.90 -2.79 11.49
N GLU A 60 -12.37 -3.90 12.04
CA GLU A 60 -12.74 -4.06 13.44
C GLU A 60 -11.65 -4.86 14.15
N VAL A 61 -10.93 -4.20 15.06
CA VAL A 61 -9.83 -4.78 15.83
C VAL A 61 -10.29 -5.00 17.27
N THR A 62 -10.24 -6.25 17.74
CA THR A 62 -10.55 -6.63 19.13
C THR A 62 -9.31 -7.18 19.82
N PHE A 63 -8.83 -6.48 20.84
CA PHE A 63 -7.62 -6.85 21.59
C PHE A 63 -7.94 -7.91 22.66
N GLN A 64 -7.01 -8.83 22.86
CA GLN A 64 -7.10 -9.89 23.87
C GLN A 64 -6.00 -9.73 24.92
N PRO A 65 -6.29 -10.01 26.21
CA PRO A 65 -7.57 -10.47 26.76
C PRO A 65 -8.56 -9.35 27.14
N GLY A 66 -8.17 -8.07 27.03
CA GLY A 66 -8.95 -6.94 27.56
C GLY A 66 -10.26 -6.62 26.81
N ASN A 67 -10.48 -7.22 25.64
CA ASN A 67 -11.64 -7.00 24.77
C ASN A 67 -11.86 -5.52 24.39
N GLU A 68 -10.83 -4.69 24.45
CA GLU A 68 -10.85 -3.36 23.85
C GLU A 68 -11.10 -3.49 22.35
N LYS A 69 -11.89 -2.56 21.81
CA LYS A 69 -12.27 -2.57 20.40
C LYS A 69 -11.89 -1.25 19.77
N LEU A 70 -11.34 -1.32 18.57
CA LEU A 70 -11.06 -0.18 17.72
C LEU A 70 -11.66 -0.44 16.33
N ILE A 71 -12.41 0.52 15.83
CA ILE A 71 -12.93 0.54 14.47
C ILE A 71 -12.07 1.52 13.68
N ILE A 72 -11.56 1.06 12.54
CA ILE A 72 -10.81 1.89 11.60
C ILE A 72 -11.61 1.91 10.31
N ARG A 73 -11.92 3.10 9.81
CA ARG A 73 -12.54 3.28 8.50
C ARG A 73 -11.63 4.09 7.60
N GLN A 74 -11.36 3.58 6.42
CA GLN A 74 -10.51 4.19 5.41
C GLN A 74 -11.30 4.33 4.11
N GLU A 75 -11.29 5.52 3.53
CA GLU A 75 -11.93 5.85 2.27
C GLU A 75 -10.85 6.19 1.27
N PHE A 76 -10.77 5.40 0.21
CA PHE A 76 -9.85 5.56 -0.90
C PHE A 76 -10.62 6.26 -2.03
N GLU A 77 -10.18 7.45 -2.39
CA GLU A 77 -10.92 8.40 -3.24
C GLU A 77 -10.35 8.45 -4.67
N GLY A 78 -9.55 7.45 -5.05
CA GLY A 78 -8.81 7.46 -6.31
C GLY A 78 -7.56 8.35 -6.25
N THR A 79 -7.09 8.74 -7.43
CA THR A 79 -5.94 9.64 -7.57
C THR A 79 -6.40 11.08 -7.68
N ASP A 80 -5.72 11.98 -6.97
CA ASP A 80 -5.93 13.42 -7.12
C ASP A 80 -5.34 13.95 -8.45
N GLU A 81 -5.43 15.26 -8.67
CA GLU A 81 -4.87 15.94 -9.84
C GLU A 81 -3.32 15.87 -9.93
N LEU A 82 -2.67 15.34 -8.89
CA LEU A 82 -1.22 15.17 -8.78
C LEU A 82 -0.83 13.68 -8.79
N ASP A 83 -1.75 12.80 -9.24
CA ASP A 83 -1.58 11.34 -9.29
C ASP A 83 -1.28 10.68 -7.93
N HIS A 84 -1.60 11.36 -6.82
CA HIS A 84 -1.50 10.77 -5.49
C HIS A 84 -2.79 10.02 -5.16
N LEU A 85 -2.64 8.75 -4.77
CA LEU A 85 -3.76 7.99 -4.20
C LEU A 85 -4.18 8.64 -2.86
N VAL A 86 -5.41 9.13 -2.79
CA VAL A 86 -5.95 9.82 -1.63
C VAL A 86 -6.63 8.83 -0.69
N VAL A 87 -6.29 8.90 0.60
CA VAL A 87 -6.86 8.03 1.63
C VAL A 87 -7.25 8.83 2.88
N SER A 88 -8.54 8.85 3.18
CA SER A 88 -9.11 9.44 4.39
C SER A 88 -9.25 8.36 5.47
N THR A 89 -8.61 8.53 6.64
CA THR A 89 -8.63 7.53 7.75
C THR A 89 -9.32 8.08 8.98
N THR A 90 -10.27 7.33 9.53
CA THR A 90 -10.94 7.59 10.81
C THR A 90 -10.79 6.41 11.74
N MET A 91 -10.63 6.69 13.04
CA MET A 91 -10.47 5.68 14.09
C MET A 91 -11.37 6.01 15.28
N ASP A 92 -12.12 5.02 15.76
CA ASP A 92 -12.97 5.17 16.94
C ASP A 92 -12.87 3.93 17.84
N GLY A 93 -12.68 4.15 19.14
CA GLY A 93 -12.60 3.08 20.13
C GLY A 93 -11.43 3.19 21.09
N ARG A 94 -10.94 2.03 21.55
CA ARG A 94 -9.91 1.91 22.59
C ARG A 94 -8.82 0.91 22.18
N VAL A 95 -7.60 1.20 22.59
CA VAL A 95 -6.42 0.35 22.41
C VAL A 95 -5.78 0.07 23.78
N PRO A 96 -5.18 -1.11 23.99
CA PRO A 96 -4.42 -1.40 25.20
C PRO A 96 -3.25 -0.44 25.38
N ALA A 97 -2.93 -0.10 26.63
CA ALA A 97 -1.76 0.70 26.93
C ALA A 97 -0.47 -0.08 26.61
N VAL A 98 0.44 0.58 25.90
CA VAL A 98 1.83 0.16 25.71
C VAL A 98 2.71 1.21 26.40
N PRO A 99 3.55 0.83 27.38
CA PRO A 99 4.38 1.79 28.10
C PRO A 99 5.31 2.59 27.16
N PRO A 100 5.57 3.88 27.44
CA PRO A 100 6.57 4.65 26.71
C PRO A 100 7.96 4.01 26.81
N GLY A 101 8.66 3.95 25.69
CA GLY A 101 9.98 3.32 25.59
C GLY A 101 9.95 1.81 25.34
N SER A 102 8.78 1.17 25.34
CA SER A 102 8.63 -0.23 24.92
C SER A 102 8.89 -0.38 23.41
N THR A 103 9.32 -1.56 23.00
CA THR A 103 9.38 -1.96 21.58
C THR A 103 8.31 -3.00 21.28
N VAL A 104 7.87 -3.03 20.03
CA VAL A 104 6.86 -3.98 19.55
C VAL A 104 7.44 -4.77 18.39
N GLN A 105 7.34 -6.10 18.49
CA GLN A 105 7.70 -7.03 17.42
C GLN A 105 6.46 -7.82 17.01
N ILE A 106 6.29 -8.00 15.70
CA ILE A 106 5.19 -8.75 15.10
C ILE A 106 5.80 -9.76 14.14
N ASP A 107 5.44 -11.03 14.31
CA ASP A 107 5.94 -12.10 13.46
C ASP A 107 5.24 -12.08 12.08
N PRO A 108 5.90 -12.61 11.04
CA PRO A 108 5.28 -12.78 9.74
C PRO A 108 3.95 -13.54 9.81
N TYR A 109 3.00 -13.14 8.98
CA TYR A 109 1.65 -13.70 9.00
C TYR A 109 1.06 -13.78 7.59
N THR A 110 -0.06 -14.49 7.48
CA THR A 110 -0.86 -14.57 6.27
C THR A 110 -2.31 -14.17 6.56
N ASP A 111 -2.92 -13.45 5.62
CA ASP A 111 -4.34 -13.13 5.63
C ASP A 111 -4.99 -13.76 4.39
N VAL A 112 -6.15 -14.39 4.57
CA VAL A 112 -6.95 -14.92 3.46
C VAL A 112 -8.04 -13.91 3.13
N TYR A 113 -8.10 -13.50 1.86
CA TYR A 113 -9.11 -12.59 1.34
C TYR A 113 -10.14 -13.37 0.53
N GLN A 114 -11.39 -13.23 0.92
CA GLN A 114 -12.54 -13.81 0.24
C GLN A 114 -13.21 -12.73 -0.61
N TYR A 115 -13.46 -13.04 -1.88
CA TYR A 115 -13.97 -12.11 -2.88
C TYR A 115 -15.42 -12.47 -3.20
N ASP A 116 -16.29 -11.47 -3.19
CA ASP A 116 -17.69 -11.52 -3.59
C ASP A 116 -18.02 -10.23 -4.37
N SER A 117 -19.23 -10.15 -4.91
CA SER A 117 -19.71 -9.01 -5.70
C SER A 117 -19.66 -7.73 -4.87
N ASN A 118 -18.79 -6.78 -5.24
CA ASN A 118 -18.59 -5.50 -4.55
C ASN A 118 -18.15 -5.60 -3.08
N LEU A 119 -17.66 -6.77 -2.66
CA LEU A 119 -17.35 -7.07 -1.27
C LEU A 119 -16.13 -7.97 -1.18
N ILE A 120 -15.13 -7.56 -0.40
CA ILE A 120 -13.99 -8.38 -0.03
C ILE A 120 -13.92 -8.43 1.49
N THR A 121 -13.70 -9.63 2.04
CA THR A 121 -13.60 -9.82 3.50
C THR A 121 -12.37 -10.60 3.89
N SER A 122 -11.86 -10.30 5.08
CA SER A 122 -10.79 -11.06 5.72
C SER A 122 -10.99 -11.09 7.23
N SER A 123 -10.51 -12.15 7.88
CA SER A 123 -10.53 -12.26 9.33
C SER A 123 -9.28 -12.98 9.80
N SER A 124 -8.50 -12.35 10.66
CA SER A 124 -7.27 -12.92 11.18
C SER A 124 -7.04 -12.64 12.66
N THR A 125 -6.24 -13.52 13.29
CA THR A 125 -5.75 -13.33 14.65
C THR A 125 -4.25 -13.11 14.58
N ARG A 126 -3.78 -12.07 15.26
CA ARG A 126 -2.37 -11.66 15.23
C ARG A 126 -1.79 -11.63 16.62
N TYR A 127 -0.56 -12.09 16.72
CA TYR A 127 0.22 -12.04 17.94
C TYR A 127 1.31 -10.98 17.80
N TYR A 128 1.57 -10.28 18.89
CA TYR A 128 2.63 -9.30 18.96
C TYR A 128 3.29 -9.37 20.33
N THR A 129 4.58 -9.08 20.34
CA THR A 129 5.40 -9.11 21.55
C THR A 129 5.77 -7.69 21.91
N VAL A 130 5.51 -7.30 23.15
CA VAL A 130 5.90 -6.03 23.74
C VAL A 130 7.09 -6.28 24.65
N THR A 131 8.20 -5.61 24.38
CA THR A 131 9.36 -5.60 25.29
C THR A 131 9.39 -4.26 26.01
N ASN A 132 9.20 -4.29 27.32
CA ASN A 132 9.14 -3.10 28.16
C ASN A 132 10.54 -2.56 28.49
N PRO A 133 10.65 -1.29 28.94
CA PRO A 133 11.94 -0.68 29.30
C PRO A 133 12.66 -1.39 30.45
N ASP A 134 11.93 -2.10 31.32
CA ASP A 134 12.48 -2.90 32.41
C ASP A 134 12.99 -4.29 31.96
N GLY A 135 12.87 -4.59 30.67
CA GLY A 135 13.25 -5.87 30.08
C GLY A 135 12.18 -6.96 30.18
N SER A 136 11.02 -6.69 30.81
CA SER A 136 9.90 -7.63 30.80
C SER A 136 9.33 -7.78 29.40
N VAL A 137 8.92 -9.00 29.05
CA VAL A 137 8.40 -9.35 27.72
C VAL A 137 6.99 -9.91 27.87
N GLU A 138 6.05 -9.34 27.11
CA GLU A 138 4.66 -9.77 27.10
C GLU A 138 4.20 -10.09 25.68
N THR A 139 3.64 -11.27 25.47
CA THR A 139 2.95 -11.60 24.23
C THR A 139 1.46 -11.33 24.37
N ARG A 140 0.91 -10.58 23.42
CA ARG A 140 -0.50 -10.21 23.36
C ARG A 140 -1.06 -10.53 21.98
N SER A 141 -2.37 -10.47 21.82
CA SER A 141 -3.00 -10.72 20.53
C SER A 141 -4.19 -9.81 20.26
N TYR A 142 -4.59 -9.73 19.00
CA TYR A 142 -5.85 -9.14 18.59
C TYR A 142 -6.46 -9.91 17.43
N GLN A 143 -7.78 -9.83 17.32
CA GLN A 143 -8.52 -10.29 16.15
C GLN A 143 -8.86 -9.09 15.28
N CYS A 144 -8.64 -9.20 13.98
CA CYS A 144 -8.97 -8.18 13.00
C CYS A 144 -9.97 -8.77 12.02
N ARG A 145 -11.14 -8.14 11.91
CA ARG A 145 -12.12 -8.42 10.84
C ARG A 145 -12.12 -7.24 9.89
N GLU A 146 -11.96 -7.52 8.61
CA GLU A 146 -11.85 -6.53 7.56
C GLU A 146 -12.97 -6.72 6.54
N THR A 147 -13.50 -5.60 6.08
CA THR A 147 -14.51 -5.52 5.04
C THR A 147 -14.15 -4.37 4.10
N ILE A 148 -14.03 -4.69 2.82
CA ILE A 148 -13.72 -3.76 1.74
C ILE A 148 -14.91 -3.76 0.77
N THR A 149 -15.45 -2.58 0.48
CA THR A 149 -16.57 -2.38 -0.43
C THR A 149 -16.17 -1.43 -1.54
N PHE A 150 -16.57 -1.74 -2.77
CA PHE A 150 -16.19 -1.01 -3.98
C PHE A 150 -17.31 -1.10 -5.01
N GLN A 151 -17.22 -0.33 -6.09
CA GLN A 151 -18.19 -0.40 -7.18
C GLN A 151 -17.56 -1.10 -8.39
N SER A 152 -18.05 -2.28 -8.73
CA SER A 152 -17.72 -2.94 -9.99
C SER A 152 -18.56 -2.42 -11.15
N CYS A 153 -17.97 -2.42 -12.35
CA CYS A 153 -18.73 -2.17 -13.57
C CYS A 153 -19.61 -3.40 -13.88
N GLN A 154 -20.91 -3.19 -14.12
CA GLN A 154 -21.88 -4.27 -14.36
C GLN A 154 -21.60 -5.13 -15.59
N HIS A 155 -20.74 -4.64 -16.50
CA HIS A 155 -20.32 -5.34 -17.71
C HIS A 155 -18.91 -5.92 -17.62
N ASP A 156 -18.20 -5.68 -16.51
CA ASP A 156 -16.86 -6.21 -16.33
C ASP A 156 -16.93 -7.61 -15.70
N GLU A 157 -16.65 -8.63 -16.51
CA GLU A 157 -16.58 -10.01 -16.04
C GLU A 157 -15.31 -10.30 -15.23
N SER A 158 -14.36 -9.36 -15.15
CA SER A 158 -13.04 -9.56 -14.55
C SER A 158 -13.04 -9.97 -13.08
N LEU A 159 -14.10 -9.67 -12.32
CA LEU A 159 -14.24 -10.02 -10.90
C LEU A 159 -14.85 -11.40 -10.66
N ARG A 160 -15.56 -11.97 -11.65
CA ARG A 160 -16.20 -13.30 -11.50
C ARG A 160 -15.18 -14.43 -11.38
N ASP A 161 -13.96 -14.20 -11.89
CA ASP A 161 -12.87 -15.16 -11.90
C ASP A 161 -11.87 -14.97 -10.74
N VAL A 162 -12.05 -13.96 -9.88
CA VAL A 162 -11.15 -13.77 -8.73
C VAL A 162 -11.53 -14.77 -7.65
N THR A 163 -10.68 -15.78 -7.48
CA THR A 163 -10.80 -16.76 -6.40
C THR A 163 -10.21 -16.23 -5.10
N THR A 164 -10.46 -16.94 -4.00
CA THR A 164 -9.82 -16.65 -2.71
C THR A 164 -8.30 -16.55 -2.86
N GLN A 165 -7.71 -15.46 -2.36
CA GLN A 165 -6.27 -15.21 -2.44
C GLN A 165 -5.69 -15.05 -1.04
N MET A 166 -4.41 -15.41 -0.87
CA MET A 166 -3.69 -15.24 0.39
C MET A 166 -2.65 -14.12 0.26
N LEU A 167 -2.74 -13.15 1.15
CA LEU A 167 -1.71 -12.13 1.35
C LEU A 167 -0.70 -12.66 2.35
N LYS A 168 0.56 -12.77 1.94
CA LYS A 168 1.68 -13.05 2.83
C LYS A 168 2.40 -11.77 3.19
N VAL A 169 2.57 -11.53 4.47
CA VAL A 169 3.23 -10.34 5.01
C VAL A 169 4.46 -10.75 5.81
N ASP A 170 5.63 -10.32 5.33
CA ASP A 170 6.95 -10.64 5.87
C ASP A 170 7.73 -9.34 6.20
N GLN A 171 8.86 -9.46 6.90
CA GLN A 171 9.80 -8.36 7.19
C GLN A 171 9.11 -7.13 7.80
N ILE A 172 8.32 -7.37 8.85
CA ILE A 172 7.51 -6.34 9.49
C ILE A 172 8.38 -5.53 10.45
N PHE A 173 8.39 -4.21 10.26
CA PHE A 173 9.02 -3.26 11.16
C PHE A 173 8.00 -2.21 11.59
N VAL A 174 7.98 -1.94 12.89
CA VAL A 174 7.21 -0.84 13.45
C VAL A 174 8.07 -0.04 14.41
N LEU A 175 7.90 1.27 14.38
CA LEU A 175 8.58 2.20 15.27
C LEU A 175 7.70 3.40 15.55
N TYR A 176 7.64 3.82 16.80
CA TYR A 176 7.16 5.15 17.18
C TYR A 176 8.34 6.00 17.64
N ASP A 177 8.65 7.05 16.88
CA ASP A 177 9.63 8.05 17.25
C ASP A 177 8.96 9.14 18.09
N VAL A 178 9.28 9.13 19.39
CA VAL A 178 8.70 10.06 20.37
C VAL A 178 9.11 11.52 20.12
N ASN A 179 10.33 11.75 19.61
CA ASN A 179 10.85 13.10 19.41
C ASN A 179 10.18 13.78 18.22
N ASN A 180 9.90 13.01 17.17
CA ASN A 180 9.26 13.48 15.95
C ASN A 180 7.74 13.21 15.93
N ARG A 181 7.17 12.62 16.99
CA ARG A 181 5.75 12.23 17.07
C ARG A 181 5.30 11.42 15.84
N LEU A 182 6.15 10.49 15.43
CA LEU A 182 6.07 9.86 14.11
C LEU A 182 5.98 8.34 14.24
N LEU A 183 4.89 7.79 13.74
CA LEU A 183 4.67 6.35 13.67
C LEU A 183 5.05 5.84 12.29
N ARG A 184 5.84 4.75 12.23
CA ARG A 184 6.31 4.15 10.99
C ARG A 184 5.97 2.67 10.97
N TYR A 185 5.40 2.23 9.85
CA TYR A 185 5.24 0.82 9.50
C TYR A 185 6.00 0.53 8.22
N ALA A 186 6.68 -0.60 8.17
CA ALA A 186 7.27 -1.12 6.94
C ALA A 186 7.06 -2.62 6.88
N MET A 187 6.68 -3.13 5.71
CA MET A 187 6.46 -4.56 5.50
C MET A 187 6.55 -4.93 4.02
N SER A 188 6.84 -6.20 3.77
CA SER A 188 6.85 -6.83 2.45
C SER A 188 5.58 -7.66 2.25
N ASN A 189 4.87 -7.43 1.16
CA ASN A 189 3.55 -8.00 0.89
C ASN A 189 3.55 -8.76 -0.44
N LYS A 190 3.01 -9.98 -0.44
CA LYS A 190 2.87 -10.81 -1.64
C LYS A 190 1.48 -11.41 -1.69
N ILE A 191 0.81 -11.35 -2.85
CA ILE A 191 -0.52 -11.91 -3.05
C ILE A 191 -0.43 -13.16 -3.93
N GLY A 192 -0.99 -14.28 -3.48
CA GLY A 192 -0.84 -15.56 -4.15
C GLY A 192 -1.84 -16.62 -3.70
N ASP A 193 -1.53 -17.88 -4.01
CA ASP A 193 -2.35 -19.05 -3.67
C ASP A 193 -2.44 -19.29 -2.15
N VAL A 194 -3.63 -19.66 -1.69
CA VAL A 194 -3.95 -20.04 -0.30
C VAL A 194 -3.21 -21.32 0.12
N ASN A 195 -2.94 -22.24 -0.82
CA ASN A 195 -2.21 -23.47 -0.52
C ASN A 195 -0.70 -23.29 -0.46
N GLY A 196 -0.18 -22.07 -0.65
CA GLY A 196 1.25 -21.84 -0.77
C GLY A 196 1.82 -22.65 -1.94
N GLY A 197 1.15 -22.59 -3.10
CA GLY A 197 1.58 -23.23 -4.35
C GLY A 197 3.04 -22.96 -4.68
N GLN A 198 3.59 -23.66 -5.69
CA GLN A 198 5.02 -23.59 -6.00
C GLN A 198 5.50 -22.13 -6.02
N THR A 199 6.41 -21.81 -5.12
CA THR A 199 7.01 -20.49 -5.03
C THR A 199 7.77 -20.25 -6.30
N GLU A 200 7.22 -19.39 -7.17
CA GLU A 200 7.92 -18.99 -8.37
C GLU A 200 9.21 -18.26 -7.97
N GLU A 201 10.34 -18.86 -8.33
CA GLU A 201 11.65 -18.37 -7.89
C GLU A 201 12.15 -17.19 -8.73
N ASN A 202 11.42 -16.83 -9.80
CA ASN A 202 11.81 -15.69 -10.62
C ASN A 202 12.00 -14.44 -9.75
N PRO A 203 13.11 -13.71 -9.91
CA PRO A 203 13.41 -12.51 -9.14
C PRO A 203 12.31 -11.44 -9.16
N CYS A 204 11.51 -11.35 -10.23
CA CYS A 204 10.36 -10.44 -10.29
C CYS A 204 9.28 -10.80 -9.26
N PHE A 205 8.95 -12.08 -9.07
CA PHE A 205 7.92 -12.50 -8.12
C PHE A 205 8.44 -12.67 -6.70
N THR A 206 9.76 -12.74 -6.52
CA THR A 206 10.37 -12.76 -5.19
C THR A 206 10.65 -11.36 -4.63
N GLY A 207 10.64 -10.31 -5.47
CA GLY A 207 11.06 -8.96 -5.11
C GLY A 207 12.59 -8.83 -4.96
N ARG A 208 13.35 -9.75 -5.56
CA ARG A 208 14.82 -9.83 -5.49
C ARG A 208 15.48 -9.54 -6.85
N HIS A 209 14.79 -8.80 -7.71
CA HIS A 209 15.27 -8.48 -9.05
C HIS A 209 16.29 -7.34 -9.05
N GLY A 210 16.24 -6.39 -8.11
CA GLY A 210 17.17 -5.26 -8.03
C GLY A 210 17.05 -4.27 -9.19
N CYS A 211 15.85 -4.16 -9.78
CA CYS A 211 15.56 -3.11 -10.76
C CYS A 211 15.46 -1.76 -10.04
N ASP A 212 15.56 -0.67 -10.80
CA ASP A 212 15.27 0.66 -10.26
C ASP A 212 13.84 0.74 -9.69
N THR A 213 13.61 1.59 -8.70
CA THR A 213 12.26 1.82 -8.14
C THR A 213 11.27 2.34 -9.18
N ASN A 214 11.76 3.04 -10.20
CA ASN A 214 10.99 3.56 -11.33
C ASN A 214 11.07 2.61 -12.56
N ALA A 215 11.46 1.35 -12.37
CA ALA A 215 11.50 0.33 -13.42
C ALA A 215 10.56 -0.85 -13.13
N VAL A 216 9.90 -1.35 -14.17
CA VAL A 216 9.07 -2.56 -14.15
C VAL A 216 9.95 -3.78 -14.38
N CYS A 217 9.79 -4.80 -13.52
CA CYS A 217 10.42 -6.11 -13.70
C CYS A 217 9.55 -6.98 -14.62
N ARG A 218 10.09 -7.41 -15.76
CA ARG A 218 9.42 -8.32 -16.68
C ARG A 218 10.03 -9.72 -16.58
N PRO A 219 9.28 -10.71 -16.08
CA PRO A 219 9.77 -12.08 -15.99
C PRO A 219 9.86 -12.71 -17.39
N ASP A 220 10.86 -13.59 -17.57
CA ASP A 220 11.01 -14.47 -18.73
C ASP A 220 11.13 -15.93 -18.23
N GLN A 221 11.48 -16.88 -19.09
CA GLN A 221 11.54 -18.29 -18.76
C GLN A 221 12.46 -18.59 -17.55
N GLY A 222 11.91 -19.29 -16.56
CA GLY A 222 12.62 -19.66 -15.34
C GLY A 222 12.99 -18.43 -14.51
N SER A 223 14.28 -18.26 -14.21
CA SER A 223 14.80 -17.14 -13.40
C SER A 223 15.26 -15.94 -14.22
N GLN A 224 15.12 -15.97 -15.55
CA GLN A 224 15.46 -14.83 -16.40
C GLN A 224 14.44 -13.70 -16.25
N PHE A 225 14.92 -12.46 -16.33
CA PHE A 225 14.07 -11.28 -16.23
C PHE A 225 14.76 -10.09 -16.90
N THR A 226 13.97 -9.08 -17.22
CA THR A 226 14.46 -7.79 -17.72
C THR A 226 13.89 -6.66 -16.87
N CYS A 227 14.68 -5.61 -16.66
CA CYS A 227 14.22 -4.37 -16.05
C CYS A 227 13.98 -3.36 -17.16
N GLN A 228 12.81 -2.73 -17.18
CA GLN A 228 12.48 -1.67 -18.14
C GLN A 228 11.96 -0.47 -17.36
N CYS A 229 12.47 0.74 -17.65
CA CYS A 229 11.94 1.95 -17.01
C CYS A 229 10.43 2.08 -17.26
N ALA A 230 9.71 2.51 -16.23
CA ALA A 230 8.28 2.80 -16.34
C ALA A 230 8.04 3.95 -17.32
N SER A 231 6.79 4.12 -17.77
CA SER A 231 6.39 5.28 -18.59
C SER A 231 6.76 6.58 -17.89
N GLY A 232 7.22 7.59 -18.65
CA GLY A 232 7.75 8.85 -18.11
C GLY A 232 9.20 8.78 -17.63
N PHE A 233 9.85 7.61 -17.72
CA PHE A 233 11.26 7.45 -17.33
C PHE A 233 12.10 6.85 -18.46
N SER A 234 13.37 7.25 -18.52
CA SER A 234 14.37 6.73 -19.47
C SER A 234 15.59 6.17 -18.75
N GLY A 235 16.25 5.18 -19.37
CA GLY A 235 17.45 4.56 -18.80
C GLY A 235 17.58 3.08 -19.17
N ASP A 236 18.39 2.36 -18.39
CA ASP A 236 18.71 0.93 -18.62
C ASP A 236 17.86 -0.03 -17.75
N GLY A 237 16.86 0.50 -17.03
CA GLY A 237 16.02 -0.25 -16.09
C GLY A 237 16.69 -0.57 -14.75
N ARG A 238 18.00 -0.40 -14.62
CA ARG A 238 18.74 -0.43 -13.34
C ARG A 238 18.92 0.96 -12.76
N ARG A 239 18.90 1.97 -13.62
CA ARG A 239 18.84 3.39 -13.30
C ARG A 239 17.84 4.03 -14.25
N CYS A 240 16.79 4.61 -13.68
CA CYS A 240 15.76 5.30 -14.44
C CYS A 240 15.73 6.76 -14.03
N TYR A 241 15.84 7.63 -15.02
CA TYR A 241 15.77 9.07 -14.86
C TYR A 241 14.44 9.56 -15.42
N ASP A 242 13.87 10.52 -14.70
CA ASP A 242 12.68 11.25 -15.13
C ASP A 242 12.91 11.86 -16.52
N ILE A 243 11.91 11.70 -17.40
CA ILE A 243 11.89 12.39 -18.69
C ILE A 243 11.23 13.73 -18.44
N ASP A 244 11.96 14.83 -18.64
CA ASP A 244 11.35 16.15 -18.51
C ASP A 244 10.61 16.51 -19.81
N GLU A 245 9.33 16.19 -19.86
CA GLU A 245 8.53 16.43 -21.07
C GLU A 245 8.37 17.93 -21.38
N CYS A 246 8.49 18.80 -20.36
CA CYS A 246 8.47 20.25 -20.55
C CYS A 246 9.69 20.76 -21.33
N ILE A 247 10.85 20.13 -21.12
CA ILE A 247 12.08 20.44 -21.87
C ILE A 247 12.06 19.76 -23.24
N GLU A 248 11.66 18.49 -23.32
CA GLU A 248 11.63 17.75 -24.58
C GLU A 248 10.61 18.31 -25.58
N ASN A 249 9.47 18.79 -25.08
CA ASN A 249 8.43 19.39 -25.89
C ASN A 249 7.86 20.66 -25.24
N GLN A 250 8.47 21.80 -25.57
CA GLN A 250 8.04 23.13 -25.09
C GLN A 250 6.60 23.50 -25.45
N GLN A 251 5.97 22.82 -26.41
CA GLN A 251 4.60 23.08 -26.86
C GLN A 251 3.58 22.08 -26.27
N ILE A 252 4.00 21.22 -25.34
CA ILE A 252 3.17 20.14 -24.81
C ILE A 252 1.91 20.65 -24.09
N CYS A 253 1.99 21.84 -23.48
CA CYS A 253 0.89 22.48 -22.76
C CYS A 253 0.08 23.49 -23.60
N GLY A 254 0.51 23.82 -24.81
CA GLY A 254 -0.09 24.88 -25.62
C GLY A 254 0.37 26.30 -25.23
N PRO A 255 -0.10 27.34 -25.94
CA PRO A 255 0.48 28.67 -25.90
C PRO A 255 0.15 29.54 -24.67
N ASN A 256 -0.86 29.19 -23.86
CA ASN A 256 -1.26 29.95 -22.65
C ASN A 256 -1.26 29.09 -21.39
N ALA A 257 -0.35 28.12 -21.32
CA ALA A 257 -0.17 27.27 -20.15
C ALA A 257 1.31 27.10 -19.81
N ILE A 258 1.59 27.07 -18.51
CA ILE A 258 2.90 26.82 -17.94
C ILE A 258 3.03 25.31 -17.75
N CYS A 259 4.10 24.74 -18.30
CA CYS A 259 4.46 23.33 -18.08
C CYS A 259 5.27 23.19 -16.80
N ASN A 260 4.83 22.31 -15.92
CA ASN A 260 5.51 21.94 -14.68
C ASN A 260 5.89 20.46 -14.76
N ASN A 261 7.18 20.16 -14.81
CA ASN A 261 7.67 18.78 -14.84
C ASN A 261 7.46 18.10 -13.48
N GLN A 262 7.05 16.84 -13.49
CA GLN A 262 6.84 16.01 -12.31
C GLN A 262 7.49 14.64 -12.50
N PRO A 263 7.88 13.91 -11.44
CA PRO A 263 8.47 12.59 -11.63
C PRO A 263 7.53 11.61 -12.35
N GLY A 264 7.88 11.23 -13.59
CA GLY A 264 7.16 10.31 -14.46
C GLY A 264 6.02 10.92 -15.27
N THR A 265 5.81 12.24 -15.19
CA THR A 265 4.70 12.93 -15.87
C THR A 265 4.94 14.45 -15.90
N PHE A 266 4.04 15.20 -16.52
CA PHE A 266 4.07 16.67 -16.49
C PHE A 266 2.66 17.21 -16.28
N ARG A 267 2.58 18.41 -15.73
CA ARG A 267 1.31 19.13 -15.57
C ARG A 267 1.34 20.44 -16.32
N CYS A 268 0.24 20.72 -16.99
CA CYS A 268 -0.01 22.01 -17.60
C CYS A 268 -0.93 22.84 -16.70
N GLU A 269 -0.52 24.06 -16.38
CA GLU A 269 -1.33 25.00 -15.60
C GLU A 269 -1.65 26.21 -16.49
N CYS A 270 -2.94 26.54 -16.60
CA CYS A 270 -3.37 27.72 -17.35
C CYS A 270 -2.74 28.98 -16.73
N GLU A 271 -2.25 29.89 -17.59
CA GLU A 271 -1.88 31.22 -17.12
C GLU A 271 -3.09 31.99 -16.58
N ASP A 272 -2.83 32.97 -15.71
CA ASP A 272 -3.88 33.79 -15.10
C ASP A 272 -4.82 34.40 -16.17
N GLY A 273 -6.11 34.09 -16.04
CA GLY A 273 -7.15 34.54 -16.98
C GLY A 273 -7.49 33.57 -18.11
N TYR A 274 -6.80 32.42 -18.21
CA TYR A 274 -7.08 31.35 -19.16
C TYR A 274 -7.71 30.13 -18.46
N GLN A 275 -8.42 29.31 -19.24
CA GLN A 275 -9.01 28.06 -18.79
C GLN A 275 -8.89 27.05 -19.92
N PHE A 276 -8.77 25.77 -19.58
CA PHE A 276 -8.80 24.70 -20.58
C PHE A 276 -10.16 24.65 -21.28
N GLY A 277 -10.14 24.66 -22.61
CA GLY A 277 -11.28 24.33 -23.46
C GLY A 277 -11.67 22.87 -23.36
N SER A 278 -12.85 22.53 -23.89
CA SER A 278 -13.39 21.16 -23.88
C SER A 278 -12.55 20.13 -24.67
N ASP A 279 -11.56 20.60 -25.42
CA ASP A 279 -10.57 19.81 -26.16
C ASP A 279 -9.25 19.60 -25.38
N GLY A 280 -9.17 20.08 -24.14
CA GLY A 280 -7.98 19.94 -23.27
C GLY A 280 -6.84 20.90 -23.61
N ARG A 281 -7.10 21.98 -24.35
CA ARG A 281 -6.12 23.03 -24.69
C ARG A 281 -6.53 24.39 -24.14
N THR A 282 -5.56 25.29 -23.94
CA THR A 282 -5.79 26.68 -23.51
C THR A 282 -6.06 27.66 -24.63
#